data_AF-A0A4D6L2L6-F1
#
_entry.id   AF-A0A4D6L2L6-F1
#
_cell.length_a   1.000
_cell.length_b   1.000
_cell.length_c   1.000
_cell.angle_alpha   90.00
_cell.angle_beta   90.00
_cell.angle_gamma   90.00
#
_symmetry.space_group_name_H-M   'P 1'
#
loop_
_entity.id
_entity.type
_entity.pdbx_description
1 polymer ?
#
loop_
_entity_poly.entity_id
_entity_poly.type
_entity_poly.pdbx_seq_one_letter_code
_entity_poly.pdbx_strand_id
1 'polypeptide(L)'
;MRGDGRTSLELLELEWVQTWRLALTEVANISGWDCLTTSVESELVEIIGKDIFEKLESVTGGGLERRIGMQKEMAQQKLEKLLRTGDVRDMEELITAMHELGEVKLEKAMQTDDSGVWKEVIETYERILQLKQDKWMRTLNTKDMQDLISTRGHVMQIQREQSNRRMGFRGI
;
A
#
# COMPACT_ATOMS: atom_id res chain seq x y z
N MET A 1 1.48 -66.23 -23.12
CA MET A 1 1.95 -64.83 -23.23
C MET A 1 0.79 -63.93 -22.86
N ARG A 2 0.80 -63.35 -21.66
CA ARG A 2 -0.31 -62.54 -21.15
C ARG A 2 0.00 -61.09 -21.54
N GLY A 3 -0.58 -60.64 -22.66
CA GLY A 3 -0.39 -59.28 -23.17
C GLY A 3 -1.04 -58.29 -22.22
N ASP A 4 -0.23 -57.38 -21.69
CA ASP A 4 -0.62 -56.24 -20.87
C ASP A 4 -1.39 -55.26 -21.76
N GLY A 5 -2.71 -55.45 -21.83
CA GLY A 5 -3.63 -54.63 -22.61
C GLY A 5 -4.13 -53.44 -21.80
N ARG A 6 -3.23 -52.57 -21.31
CA ARG A 6 -3.67 -51.24 -20.88
C ARG A 6 -4.19 -50.52 -22.10
N THR A 7 -5.47 -50.16 -22.07
CA THR A 7 -6.09 -49.40 -23.14
C THR A 7 -5.47 -48.01 -23.18
N SER A 8 -5.33 -47.41 -24.37
CA SER A 8 -4.76 -46.06 -24.51
C SER A 8 -5.49 -45.01 -23.65
N LEU A 9 -6.75 -45.26 -23.28
CA LEU A 9 -7.54 -44.44 -22.37
C LEU A 9 -7.03 -44.53 -20.91
N GLU A 10 -6.67 -45.72 -20.43
CA GLU A 10 -6.09 -45.90 -19.08
C GLU A 10 -4.69 -45.29 -18.99
N LEU A 11 -3.92 -45.29 -20.08
CA LEU A 11 -2.62 -44.62 -20.13
C LEU A 11 -2.76 -43.10 -20.06
N LEU A 12 -3.75 -42.53 -20.77
CA LEU A 12 -4.09 -41.12 -20.68
C LEU A 12 -4.60 -40.74 -19.28
N GLU A 13 -5.44 -41.58 -18.67
CA GLU A 13 -5.95 -41.35 -17.31
C GLU A 13 -4.82 -41.35 -16.27
N LEU A 14 -3.88 -42.30 -16.39
CA LEU A 14 -2.69 -42.34 -15.53
C LEU A 14 -1.78 -41.12 -15.72
N GLU A 15 -1.57 -40.68 -16.96
CA GLU A 15 -0.79 -39.48 -17.27
C GLU A 15 -1.43 -38.21 -16.68
N TRP A 16 -2.75 -38.09 -16.76
CA TRP A 16 -3.50 -37.00 -16.14
C TRP A 16 -3.37 -37.01 -14.62
N VAL A 17 -3.55 -38.17 -13.99
CA VAL A 17 -3.41 -38.32 -12.52
C VAL A 17 -2.00 -37.94 -12.07
N GLN A 18 -0.96 -38.34 -12.81
CA GLN A 18 0.41 -37.96 -12.50
C GLN A 18 0.65 -36.46 -12.67
N THR A 19 0.09 -35.86 -13.73
CA THR A 19 0.19 -34.41 -13.97
C THR A 19 -0.43 -33.60 -12.84
N TRP A 20 -1.64 -33.95 -12.40
CA TRP A 20 -2.29 -33.30 -11.26
C TRP A 20 -1.51 -33.51 -9.95
N ARG A 21 -0.99 -34.72 -9.71
CA ARG A 21 -0.20 -35.01 -8.51
C ARG A 21 1.07 -34.15 -8.46
N LEU A 22 1.77 -34.03 -9.58
CA LEU A 22 2.97 -33.20 -9.68
C LEU A 22 2.62 -31.72 -9.47
N ALA A 23 1.60 -31.20 -10.16
CA ALA A 23 1.18 -29.81 -10.04
C ALA A 23 0.76 -29.44 -8.61
N LEU A 24 -0.04 -30.28 -7.95
CA LEU A 24 -0.48 -30.03 -6.57
C LEU A 24 0.68 -30.11 -5.56
N THR A 25 1.63 -31.02 -5.78
CA THR A 25 2.85 -31.10 -4.95
C THR A 25 3.69 -29.83 -5.10
N GLU A 26 3.85 -29.36 -6.34
CA GLU A 26 4.61 -28.14 -6.61
C GLU A 26 3.94 -26.91 -5.98
N VAL A 27 2.62 -26.74 -6.17
CA VAL A 27 1.87 -25.63 -5.59
C VAL A 27 1.92 -25.64 -4.06
N ALA A 28 1.88 -26.80 -3.41
CA ALA A 28 1.99 -26.91 -1.96
C ALA A 28 3.38 -26.50 -1.41
N ASN A 29 4.41 -26.52 -2.25
CA ASN A 29 5.77 -26.09 -1.88
C ASN A 29 6.00 -24.58 -2.11
N ILE A 30 5.06 -23.86 -2.71
CA ILE A 30 5.14 -22.41 -2.88
C ILE A 30 4.71 -21.74 -1.58
N SER A 31 5.57 -20.90 -1.02
CA SER A 31 5.22 -20.05 0.13
C SER A 31 4.05 -19.13 -0.24
N GLY A 32 2.94 -19.28 0.46
CA GLY A 32 1.73 -18.48 0.28
C GLY A 32 1.26 -17.79 1.55
N TRP A 33 0.01 -17.35 1.55
CA TRP A 33 -0.64 -16.77 2.73
C TRP A 33 -1.69 -17.73 3.29
N ASP A 34 -1.78 -17.80 4.62
CA ASP A 34 -2.72 -18.66 5.33
C ASP A 34 -3.77 -17.82 6.08
N CYS A 35 -5.04 -18.21 5.96
CA CYS A 35 -6.16 -17.56 6.64
C CYS A 35 -6.27 -17.95 8.12
N LEU A 36 -5.59 -19.02 8.56
CA LEU A 36 -5.61 -19.45 9.96
C LEU A 36 -4.62 -18.68 10.85
N THR A 37 -3.57 -18.12 10.27
CA THR A 37 -2.52 -17.37 10.99
C THR A 37 -2.68 -15.85 10.92
N THR A 38 -3.45 -15.34 9.97
CA THR A 38 -3.59 -13.91 9.69
C THR A 38 -4.98 -13.44 10.13
N SER A 39 -5.04 -12.40 10.95
CA SER A 39 -6.28 -11.75 11.38
C SER A 39 -7.14 -11.34 10.19
N VAL A 40 -8.48 -11.35 10.39
CA VAL A 40 -9.59 -10.88 9.53
C VAL A 40 -9.35 -10.96 8.02
N GLU A 41 -10.19 -11.70 7.28
CA GLU A 41 -10.08 -11.88 5.81
C GLU A 41 -9.80 -10.58 5.02
N SER A 42 -10.33 -9.43 5.47
CA SER A 42 -10.03 -8.13 4.86
C SER A 42 -8.56 -7.70 4.93
N GLU A 43 -7.87 -7.95 6.05
CA GLU A 43 -6.45 -7.63 6.21
C GLU A 43 -5.59 -8.55 5.34
N LEU A 44 -5.96 -9.83 5.24
CA LEU A 44 -5.29 -10.78 4.35
C LEU A 44 -5.41 -10.33 2.88
N VAL A 45 -6.59 -9.90 2.44
CA VAL A 45 -6.79 -9.37 1.08
C VAL A 45 -5.95 -8.11 0.85
N GLU A 46 -5.85 -7.22 1.84
CA GLU A 46 -5.00 -6.02 1.77
C GLU A 46 -3.51 -6.37 1.61
N ILE A 47 -3.01 -7.33 2.39
CA ILE A 47 -1.62 -7.82 2.32
C ILE A 47 -1.32 -8.42 0.94
N ILE A 48 -2.18 -9.31 0.46
CA ILE A 48 -2.03 -9.95 -0.86
C ILE A 48 -2.05 -8.89 -1.96
N GLY A 49 -2.98 -7.93 -1.89
CA GLY A 49 -3.07 -6.83 -2.83
C GLY A 49 -1.80 -5.98 -2.88
N LYS A 50 -1.25 -5.63 -1.70
CA LYS A 50 -0.01 -4.86 -1.60
C LYS A 50 1.20 -5.61 -2.16
N ASP A 51 1.36 -6.89 -1.83
CA ASP A 51 2.49 -7.70 -2.31
C ASP A 51 2.47 -7.92 -3.83
N ILE A 52 1.31 -8.28 -4.40
CA ILE A 52 1.16 -8.43 -5.86
C ILE A 52 1.48 -7.10 -6.55
N PHE A 53 1.06 -6.00 -5.95
CA PHE A 53 1.33 -4.68 -6.48
C PHE A 53 2.83 -4.35 -6.51
N GLU A 54 3.53 -4.46 -5.38
CA GLU A 54 4.98 -4.22 -5.29
C GLU A 54 5.76 -5.08 -6.30
N LYS A 55 5.35 -6.33 -6.49
CA LYS A 55 5.91 -7.22 -7.51
C LYS A 55 5.63 -6.72 -8.94
N LEU A 56 4.41 -6.30 -9.24
CA LEU A 56 4.05 -5.76 -10.55
C LEU A 56 4.74 -4.42 -10.84
N GLU A 57 4.98 -3.59 -9.83
CA GLU A 57 5.76 -2.34 -9.98
C GLU A 57 7.17 -2.60 -10.48
N SER A 58 7.82 -3.65 -9.94
CA SER A 58 9.18 -4.01 -10.35
C SER A 58 9.27 -4.43 -11.83
N VAL A 59 8.15 -4.87 -12.42
CA VAL A 59 8.07 -5.43 -13.78
C VAL A 59 7.47 -4.46 -14.79
N THR A 60 6.42 -3.73 -14.41
CA THR A 60 5.75 -2.76 -15.25
C THR A 60 6.11 -1.37 -14.79
N GLY A 61 6.92 -0.65 -15.58
CA GLY A 61 7.22 0.79 -15.41
C GLY A 61 6.01 1.72 -15.58
N GLY A 62 4.81 1.26 -15.20
CA GLY A 62 3.54 1.97 -15.24
C GLY A 62 3.42 2.97 -14.09
N GLY A 63 4.40 3.88 -14.03
CA GLY A 63 4.30 5.28 -13.61
C GLY A 63 3.71 5.60 -12.23
N LEU A 64 4.31 6.60 -11.61
CA LEU A 64 3.92 7.21 -10.34
C LEU A 64 2.42 7.52 -10.15
N GLU A 65 1.68 7.76 -11.23
CA GLU A 65 0.22 7.98 -11.20
C GLU A 65 -0.57 6.76 -10.73
N ARG A 66 -0.14 5.55 -11.12
CA ARG A 66 -0.81 4.33 -10.67
C ARG A 66 -0.67 4.18 -9.16
N ARG A 67 0.54 4.38 -8.63
CA ARG A 67 0.85 4.39 -7.18
C ARG A 67 -0.02 5.38 -6.43
N ILE A 68 -0.13 6.61 -6.93
CA ILE A 68 -1.00 7.64 -6.34
C ILE A 68 -2.46 7.18 -6.32
N GLY A 69 -2.95 6.57 -7.40
CA GLY A 69 -4.31 6.04 -7.51
C GLY A 69 -4.66 5.03 -6.41
N MET A 70 -3.82 4.02 -6.18
CA MET A 70 -4.13 3.00 -5.16
C MET A 70 -3.87 3.50 -3.75
N GLN A 71 -2.83 4.30 -3.53
CA GLN A 71 -2.60 4.90 -2.21
C GLN A 71 -3.77 5.82 -1.82
N LYS A 72 -4.38 6.48 -2.80
CA LYS A 72 -5.62 7.24 -2.60
C LYS A 72 -6.80 6.33 -2.24
N GLU A 73 -6.96 5.21 -2.94
CA GLU A 73 -8.01 4.23 -2.64
C GLU A 73 -7.84 3.62 -1.24
N MET A 74 -6.63 3.23 -0.87
CA MET A 74 -6.30 2.71 0.47
C MET A 74 -6.60 3.74 1.55
N ALA A 75 -6.12 4.98 1.40
CA ALA A 75 -6.43 6.07 2.33
C ALA A 75 -7.95 6.32 2.44
N GLN A 76 -8.70 6.19 1.35
CA GLN A 76 -10.16 6.29 1.36
C GLN A 76 -10.82 5.15 2.14
N GLN A 77 -10.40 3.90 1.91
CA GLN A 77 -10.91 2.74 2.65
C GLN A 77 -10.64 2.86 4.17
N LYS A 78 -9.43 3.30 4.55
CA LYS A 78 -9.10 3.56 5.97
C LYS A 78 -9.93 4.71 6.55
N LEU A 79 -10.22 5.76 5.76
CA LEU A 79 -11.10 6.84 6.18
C LEU A 79 -12.54 6.35 6.41
N GLU A 80 -13.09 5.57 5.49
CA GLU A 80 -14.42 4.98 5.63
C GLU A 80 -14.50 4.08 6.87
N LYS A 81 -13.46 3.27 7.13
CA LYS A 81 -13.34 2.44 8.35
C LYS A 81 -13.36 3.32 9.60
N LEU A 82 -12.51 4.35 9.68
CA LEU A 82 -12.45 5.29 10.79
C LEU A 82 -13.79 6.00 11.03
N LEU A 83 -14.49 6.42 9.98
CA LEU A 83 -15.80 7.06 10.10
C LEU A 83 -16.87 6.12 10.68
N ARG A 84 -16.75 4.81 10.43
CA ARG A 84 -17.67 3.80 10.96
C ARG A 84 -17.40 3.45 12.42
N THR A 85 -16.14 3.40 12.84
CA THR A 85 -15.75 2.91 14.18
C THR A 85 -15.43 4.02 15.17
N GLY A 86 -14.88 5.14 14.69
CA GLY A 86 -14.33 6.21 15.52
C GLY A 86 -13.07 5.82 16.33
N ASP A 87 -12.51 4.62 16.09
CA ASP A 87 -11.41 4.05 16.88
C ASP A 87 -10.09 4.79 16.59
N VAL A 88 -9.30 5.03 17.64
CA VAL A 88 -7.96 5.64 17.54
C VAL A 88 -7.01 4.76 16.72
N ARG A 89 -7.14 3.43 16.75
CA ARG A 89 -6.35 2.51 15.93
C ARG A 89 -6.64 2.69 14.44
N ASP A 90 -7.91 2.86 14.07
CA ASP A 90 -8.29 3.13 12.68
C ASP A 90 -7.80 4.52 12.22
N MET A 91 -7.66 5.46 13.17
CA MET A 91 -7.03 6.75 12.91
C MET A 91 -5.51 6.60 12.64
N GLU A 92 -4.82 5.73 13.37
CA GLU A 92 -3.40 5.40 13.11
C GLU A 92 -3.21 4.73 11.74
N GLU A 93 -4.10 3.81 11.37
CA GLU A 93 -4.11 3.19 10.03
C GLU A 93 -4.30 4.24 8.94
N LEU A 94 -5.25 5.17 9.11
CA LEU A 94 -5.48 6.27 8.18
C LEU A 94 -4.27 7.21 8.09
N ILE A 95 -3.66 7.60 9.22
CA ILE A 95 -2.47 8.45 9.24
C ILE A 95 -1.33 7.81 8.44
N THR A 96 -1.13 6.50 8.60
CA THR A 96 -0.11 5.74 7.87
C THR A 96 -0.40 5.73 6.37
N ALA A 97 -1.62 5.37 5.95
CA ALA A 97 -2.00 5.35 4.54
C ALA A 97 -1.90 6.74 3.88
N MET A 98 -2.28 7.80 4.60
CA MET A 98 -2.13 9.17 4.12
C MET A 98 -0.66 9.60 4.00
N HIS A 99 0.21 9.14 4.90
CA HIS A 99 1.65 9.40 4.80
C HIS A 99 2.24 8.72 3.57
N GLU A 100 1.91 7.45 3.32
CA GLU A 100 2.36 6.74 2.11
C GLU A 100 1.89 7.48 0.84
N LEU A 101 0.62 7.92 0.80
CA LEU A 101 0.11 8.75 -0.30
C LEU A 101 0.88 10.08 -0.47
N GLY A 102 1.19 10.76 0.64
CA GLY A 102 1.92 12.02 0.65
C GLY A 102 3.33 11.88 0.05
N GLU A 103 4.03 10.79 0.37
CA GLU A 103 5.38 10.51 -0.16
C GLU A 103 5.37 10.27 -1.67
N VAL A 104 4.45 9.44 -2.17
CA VAL A 104 4.36 9.19 -3.62
C VAL A 104 3.98 10.45 -4.38
N LYS A 105 3.08 11.29 -3.83
CA LYS A 105 2.75 12.59 -4.42
C LYS A 105 3.94 13.55 -4.38
N LEU A 106 4.73 13.54 -3.31
CA LEU A 106 5.94 14.36 -3.19
C LEU A 106 6.99 13.94 -4.21
N GLU A 107 7.20 12.64 -4.39
CA GLU A 107 8.07 12.09 -5.45
C GLU A 107 7.65 12.64 -6.82
N LYS A 108 6.35 12.72 -7.09
CA LYS A 108 5.82 13.28 -8.34
C LYS A 108 6.07 14.76 -8.45
N ALA A 109 5.79 15.49 -7.38
CA ALA A 109 6.02 16.92 -7.31
C ALA A 109 7.50 17.26 -7.51
N MET A 110 8.43 16.43 -7.04
CA MET A 110 9.86 16.66 -7.25
C MET A 110 10.29 16.56 -8.73
N GLN A 111 9.52 15.86 -9.57
CA GLN A 111 9.78 15.69 -11.01
C GLN A 111 9.19 16.83 -11.86
N THR A 112 8.42 17.74 -11.27
CA THR A 112 7.72 18.80 -12.00
C THR A 112 7.70 20.12 -11.23
N ASP A 113 7.66 21.24 -11.96
CA ASP A 113 7.44 22.56 -11.36
C ASP A 113 5.95 22.96 -11.37
N ASP A 114 5.05 22.02 -11.71
CA ASP A 114 3.61 22.23 -11.71
C ASP A 114 3.06 22.51 -10.30
N SER A 115 2.65 23.76 -10.08
CA SER A 115 2.09 24.22 -8.81
C SER A 115 0.86 23.45 -8.33
N GLY A 116 0.08 22.86 -9.25
CA GLY A 116 -1.08 22.04 -8.93
C GLY A 116 -0.68 20.73 -8.25
N VAL A 117 0.38 20.07 -8.74
CA VAL A 117 0.91 18.84 -8.14
C VAL A 117 1.44 19.10 -6.72
N TRP A 118 2.16 20.22 -6.53
CA TRP A 118 2.62 20.62 -5.20
C TRP A 118 1.47 20.97 -4.25
N LYS A 119 0.39 21.58 -4.75
CA LYS A 119 -0.80 21.87 -3.94
C LYS A 119 -1.41 20.59 -3.38
N GLU A 120 -1.52 19.53 -4.20
CA GLU A 120 -2.03 18.23 -3.74
C GLU A 120 -1.17 17.58 -2.65
N VAL A 121 0.17 17.77 -2.70
CA VAL A 121 1.09 17.31 -1.64
C VAL A 121 0.78 18.04 -0.34
N ILE A 122 0.70 19.37 -0.38
CA ILE A 122 0.43 20.20 0.80
C ILE A 122 -0.93 19.84 1.41
N GLU A 123 -1.99 19.74 0.61
CA GLU A 123 -3.32 19.35 1.11
C GLU A 123 -3.32 17.97 1.80
N THR A 124 -2.55 17.02 1.26
CA THR A 124 -2.40 15.68 1.85
C THR A 124 -1.71 15.78 3.22
N TYR A 125 -0.63 16.54 3.31
CA TYR A 125 0.13 16.72 4.55
C TYR A 125 -0.59 17.57 5.60
N GLU A 126 -1.38 18.56 5.19
CA GLU A 126 -2.26 19.32 6.09
C GLU A 126 -3.32 18.43 6.71
N ARG A 127 -3.85 17.47 5.95
CA ARG A 127 -4.79 16.49 6.48
C ARG A 127 -4.13 15.53 7.49
N ILE A 128 -2.88 15.09 7.24
CA ILE A 128 -2.10 14.32 8.23
C ILE A 128 -1.91 15.13 9.51
N LEU A 129 -1.60 16.43 9.42
CA LEU A 129 -1.47 17.31 10.59
C LEU A 129 -2.78 17.37 11.39
N GLN A 130 -3.92 17.55 10.73
CA GLN A 130 -5.23 17.56 11.38
C GLN A 130 -5.51 16.24 12.10
N LEU A 131 -5.24 15.10 11.46
CA LEU A 131 -5.45 13.78 12.06
C LEU A 131 -4.53 13.54 13.26
N LYS A 132 -3.25 13.91 13.16
CA LYS A 132 -2.30 13.81 14.29
C LYS A 132 -2.70 14.73 15.45
N GLN A 133 -3.22 15.92 15.15
CA GLN A 133 -3.73 16.83 16.16
C GLN A 133 -4.97 16.24 16.86
N ASP A 134 -5.95 15.71 16.11
CA ASP A 134 -7.12 15.04 16.69
C ASP A 134 -6.70 13.84 17.54
N LYS A 135 -5.80 13.00 17.02
CA LYS A 135 -5.23 11.86 17.77
C LYS A 135 -4.62 12.32 19.10
N TRP A 136 -3.74 13.32 19.07
CA TRP A 136 -3.12 13.86 20.27
C TRP A 136 -4.15 14.43 21.25
N MET A 137 -5.19 15.11 20.77
CA MET A 137 -6.26 15.62 21.63
C MET A 137 -7.06 14.50 22.31
N ARG A 138 -7.19 13.33 21.66
CA ARG A 138 -7.87 12.15 22.22
C ARG A 138 -7.00 11.36 23.18
N THR A 139 -5.69 11.25 22.90
CA THR A 139 -4.77 10.41 23.71
C THR A 139 -4.03 11.19 24.79
N LEU A 140 -3.83 12.51 24.60
CA LEU A 140 -2.98 13.40 25.41
C LEU A 140 -1.56 12.86 25.66
N ASN A 141 -1.07 12.01 24.75
CA ASN A 141 0.21 11.35 24.86
C ASN A 141 1.35 12.24 24.32
N THR A 142 2.46 12.30 25.06
CA THR A 142 3.67 13.02 24.65
C THR A 142 4.25 12.51 23.33
N LYS A 143 4.17 11.20 23.06
CA LYS A 143 4.65 10.62 21.79
C LYS A 143 3.85 11.18 20.61
N ASP A 144 2.52 11.22 20.72
CA ASP A 144 1.66 11.77 19.66
C ASP A 144 1.90 13.28 19.45
N MET A 145 2.23 14.01 20.53
CA MET A 145 2.62 15.42 20.43
C MET A 145 3.95 15.60 19.67
N GLN A 146 4.96 14.78 19.98
CA GLN A 146 6.25 14.81 19.29
C GLN A 146 6.09 14.46 17.80
N ASP A 147 5.30 13.43 17.51
CA ASP A 147 4.97 13.01 16.14
C ASP A 147 4.27 14.13 15.35
N LEU A 148 3.36 14.88 15.99
CA LEU A 148 2.71 16.06 15.40
C LEU A 148 3.72 17.18 15.10
N ILE A 149 4.61 17.49 16.05
CA ILE A 149 5.65 18.52 15.88
C ILE A 149 6.60 18.14 14.74
N SER A 150 7.01 16.87 14.67
CA SER A 150 7.87 16.35 13.60
C SER A 150 7.20 16.51 12.24
N THR A 151 5.93 16.09 12.11
CA THR A 151 5.18 16.27 10.86
C THR A 151 5.04 17.74 10.49
N ARG A 152 4.83 18.64 11.46
CA ARG A 152 4.78 20.09 11.18
C ARG A 152 6.11 20.62 10.64
N GLY A 153 7.23 20.14 11.17
CA GLY A 153 8.57 20.41 10.65
C GLY A 153 8.71 20.00 9.18
N HIS A 154 8.28 18.79 8.85
CA HIS A 154 8.31 18.26 7.49
C HIS A 154 7.47 19.10 6.51
N VAL A 155 6.25 19.49 6.89
CA VAL A 155 5.40 20.36 6.06
C VAL A 155 6.08 21.70 5.76
N MET A 156 6.73 22.31 6.77
CA MET A 156 7.48 23.55 6.56
C MET A 156 8.65 23.37 5.59
N GLN A 157 9.33 22.22 5.62
CA GLN A 157 10.41 21.88 4.70
C GLN A 157 9.91 21.73 3.26
N ILE A 158 8.78 21.04 3.06
CA ILE A 158 8.11 20.90 1.75
C ILE A 158 7.70 22.27 1.20
N GLN A 159 7.07 23.12 2.02
CA GLN A 159 6.66 24.46 1.62
C GLN A 159 7.86 25.33 1.22
N ARG A 160 8.96 25.23 1.97
CA ARG A 160 10.21 25.93 1.65
C ARG A 160 10.75 25.47 0.30
N GLU A 161 10.79 24.18 0.04
CA GLU A 161 11.24 23.65 -1.26
C GLU A 161 10.36 24.10 -2.42
N GLN A 162 9.03 24.06 -2.25
CA GLN A 162 8.12 24.58 -3.26
C GLN A 162 8.42 26.05 -3.56
N SER A 163 8.70 26.86 -2.52
CA SER A 163 9.07 28.27 -2.70
C SER A 163 10.42 28.43 -3.39
N ASN A 164 11.41 27.61 -3.03
CA ASN A 164 12.74 27.62 -3.64
C ASN A 164 12.65 27.33 -5.14
N ARG A 165 11.87 26.31 -5.51
CA ARG A 165 11.64 25.93 -6.90
C ARG A 165 10.97 27.02 -7.72
N ARG A 166 9.99 27.72 -7.15
CA ARG A 166 9.40 28.92 -7.77
C ARG A 166 10.41 30.04 -8.01
N MET A 167 11.47 30.11 -7.20
CA MET A 167 12.57 31.06 -7.36
C MET A 167 13.74 30.52 -8.21
N GLY A 168 13.62 29.31 -8.76
CA GLY A 168 14.66 28.67 -9.57
C GLY A 168 15.77 27.96 -8.76
N PHE A 169 15.65 27.88 -7.44
CA PHE A 169 16.55 27.12 -6.57
C PHE A 169 16.04 25.68 -6.38
N ARG A 170 16.95 24.71 -6.22
CA ARG A 170 16.61 23.29 -5.98
C ARG A 170 17.36 22.77 -4.75
N GLY A 171 16.66 22.09 -3.83
CA GLY A 171 17.30 21.32 -2.77
C GLY A 171 16.57 21.35 -1.43
N ILE A 172 16.24 20.16 -0.95
CA ILE A 172 15.91 19.81 0.44
C ILE A 172 17.10 19.06 1.05
#